data_AF-A0A7W1ZBD9-F1
#
_entry.id   AF-A0A7W1ZBD9-F1
#
_cell.length_a   1.000
_cell.length_b   1.000
_cell.length_c   1.000
_cell.angle_alpha   90.00
_cell.angle_beta   90.00
_cell.angle_gamma   90.00
#
_symmetry.space_group_name_H-M   'P 1'
#
loop_
_entity.id
_entity.type
_entity.pdbx_description
1 polymer ?
#
loop_
_entity_poly.entity_id
_entity_poly.type
_entity_poly.pdbx_seq_one_letter_code
_entity_poly.pdbx_strand_id
1 'polypeptide(L)'
;MTVLIDRAERLTNLLALLLSTRRALTASDVFNELAGQYPAGTAAKRQAFERDKASLRDIGVPIETEILGGSDAGRTAYRIDRDRYELRDLELSAEETRALQAAVAAIRSGTPIGTDALLKLGAGAP
;
A
#
# COMPACT_ATOMS: atom_id res chain seq x y z
N MET A 1 8.80 -1.74 -25.30
CA MET A 1 7.86 -2.82 -24.93
C MET A 1 7.38 -2.49 -23.53
N THR A 2 6.20 -1.88 -23.39
CA THR A 2 5.71 -1.43 -22.07
C THR A 2 5.23 -2.64 -21.31
N VAL A 3 6.02 -3.07 -20.31
CA VAL A 3 5.58 -4.11 -19.38
C VAL A 3 4.42 -3.52 -18.59
N LEU A 4 3.23 -4.08 -18.74
CA LEU A 4 2.11 -3.74 -17.87
C LEU A 4 2.47 -4.25 -16.48
N ILE A 5 2.81 -3.34 -15.58
CA ILE A 5 3.03 -3.65 -14.16
C ILE A 5 1.77 -4.31 -13.60
N ASP A 6 1.97 -5.35 -12.80
CA ASP A 6 0.89 -6.06 -12.15
C ASP A 6 0.08 -5.10 -11.26
N ARG A 7 -1.23 -5.34 -11.17
CA ARG A 7 -2.10 -4.43 -10.42
C ARG A 7 -1.72 -4.37 -8.94
N ALA A 8 -1.33 -5.48 -8.33
CA ALA A 8 -0.94 -5.51 -6.93
C ALA A 8 0.32 -4.66 -6.69
N GLU A 9 1.31 -4.78 -7.56
CA GLU A 9 2.53 -3.96 -7.51
C GLU A 9 2.20 -2.46 -7.66
N ARG A 10 1.33 -2.09 -8.61
CA ARG A 10 0.91 -0.70 -8.77
C ARG A 10 0.17 -0.16 -7.54
N LEU A 11 -0.66 -0.96 -6.90
CA LEU A 11 -1.34 -0.60 -5.65
C LEU A 11 -0.35 -0.36 -4.52
N THR A 12 0.63 -1.27 -4.35
CA THR A 12 1.70 -1.12 -3.35
C THR A 12 2.54 0.12 -3.61
N ASN A 13 2.90 0.38 -4.87
CA ASN A 13 3.66 1.56 -5.24
C ASN A 13 2.88 2.86 -5.01
N LEU A 14 1.59 2.89 -5.32
CA LEU A 14 0.73 4.04 -5.04
C LEU A 14 0.64 4.32 -3.53
N LEU A 15 0.44 3.27 -2.73
CA LEU A 15 0.41 3.39 -1.28
C LEU A 15 1.75 3.92 -0.73
N ALA A 16 2.86 3.34 -1.16
CA ALA A 16 4.20 3.76 -0.74
C ALA A 16 4.49 5.22 -1.12
N LEU A 17 4.10 5.65 -2.32
CA LEU A 17 4.26 7.02 -2.79
C LEU A 17 3.46 8.02 -1.93
N LEU A 18 2.20 7.72 -1.65
CA LEU A 18 1.33 8.59 -0.87
C LEU A 18 1.70 8.64 0.63
N LEU A 19 2.34 7.59 1.15
CA LEU A 19 2.86 7.56 2.53
C LEU A 19 4.22 8.25 2.69
N SER A 20 5.07 8.23 1.66
CA SER A 20 6.40 8.85 1.71
C SER A 20 6.38 10.35 1.47
N THR A 21 5.33 10.86 0.83
CA THR A 21 5.20 12.27 0.48
C THR A 21 4.44 13.04 1.56
N ARG A 22 5.05 14.13 2.08
CA ARG A 22 4.41 14.99 3.09
C ARG A 22 3.36 15.96 2.52
N ARG A 23 3.50 16.35 1.26
CA ARG A 23 2.55 17.21 0.52
C ARG A 23 1.51 16.37 -0.20
N ALA A 24 0.34 16.93 -0.50
CA ALA A 24 -0.58 16.27 -1.40
C ALA A 24 -0.03 16.25 -2.84
N LEU A 25 -0.35 15.18 -3.56
CA LEU A 25 0.05 14.95 -4.94
C LEU A 25 -1.15 15.06 -5.86
N THR A 26 -1.02 15.80 -6.95
CA THR A 26 -2.04 15.78 -8.00
C THR A 26 -1.98 14.47 -8.79
N ALA A 27 -3.04 14.14 -9.53
CA ALA A 27 -3.02 12.97 -10.41
C ALA A 27 -1.84 13.01 -11.41
N SER A 28 -1.50 14.19 -11.91
CA SER A 28 -0.35 14.38 -12.80
C SER A 28 0.98 14.05 -12.10
N ASP A 29 1.14 14.46 -10.83
CA ASP A 29 2.34 14.14 -10.06
C ASP A 29 2.46 12.62 -9.87
N VAL A 30 1.36 11.96 -9.48
CA VAL A 30 1.33 10.50 -9.33
C VAL A 30 1.69 9.78 -10.63
N PHE A 31 1.19 10.23 -11.78
CA PHE A 31 1.54 9.62 -13.07
C PHE A 31 2.99 9.87 -13.50
N ASN A 32 3.59 10.97 -13.03
CA ASN A 32 5.00 11.25 -13.27
C ASN A 32 5.91 10.38 -12.39
N GLU A 33 5.59 10.28 -11.09
CA GLU A 33 6.33 9.44 -10.13
C GLU A 33 6.19 7.94 -10.44
N LEU A 34 5.00 7.52 -10.89
CA LEU A 34 4.71 6.14 -11.31
C LEU A 34 4.70 6.01 -12.84
N ALA A 35 5.70 6.59 -13.49
CA ALA A 35 5.82 6.57 -14.94
C ALA A 35 5.82 5.12 -15.47
N GLY A 36 5.03 4.86 -16.51
CA GLY A 36 4.91 3.55 -17.15
C GLY A 36 4.06 2.52 -16.39
N GLN A 37 3.59 2.81 -15.18
CA GLN A 37 2.77 1.85 -14.41
C GLN A 37 1.27 1.91 -14.78
N TYR A 38 0.82 3.03 -15.33
CA TYR A 38 -0.56 3.23 -15.77
C TYR A 38 -0.71 3.04 -17.29
N PRO A 39 -1.90 2.60 -17.76
CA PRO A 39 -2.15 2.45 -19.19
C PRO A 39 -2.01 3.79 -19.93
N ALA A 40 -1.62 3.71 -21.19
CA ALA A 40 -1.54 4.89 -22.05
C ALA A 40 -2.93 5.53 -22.28
N GLY A 41 -2.94 6.84 -22.49
CA GLY A 41 -4.15 7.61 -22.74
C GLY A 41 -4.77 8.19 -21.47
N THR A 42 -5.20 9.45 -21.55
CA THR A 42 -5.65 10.23 -20.38
C THR A 42 -6.86 9.64 -19.66
N ALA A 43 -7.85 9.15 -20.41
CA ALA A 43 -9.03 8.53 -19.81
C ALA A 43 -8.69 7.19 -19.12
N ALA A 44 -7.88 6.35 -19.77
CA ALA A 44 -7.52 5.03 -19.25
C ALA A 44 -6.70 5.13 -17.97
N LYS A 45 -5.66 6.00 -17.92
CA LYS A 45 -4.87 6.20 -16.71
C LYS A 45 -5.69 6.77 -15.55
N ARG A 46 -6.59 7.71 -15.83
CA ARG A 46 -7.52 8.24 -14.81
C ARG A 46 -8.44 7.17 -14.26
N GLN A 47 -9.06 6.36 -15.11
CA GLN A 47 -9.95 5.30 -14.67
C GLN A 47 -9.21 4.22 -13.86
N ALA A 48 -7.99 3.84 -14.28
CA ALA A 48 -7.14 2.93 -13.52
C ALA A 48 -6.78 3.50 -12.14
N PHE A 49 -6.40 4.77 -12.08
CA PHE A 49 -6.11 5.45 -10.82
C PHE A 49 -7.31 5.53 -9.88
N GLU A 50 -8.52 5.82 -10.39
CA GLU A 50 -9.73 5.79 -9.56
C GLU A 50 -10.00 4.39 -8.99
N ARG A 51 -9.83 3.33 -9.79
CA ARG A 51 -9.97 1.94 -9.31
C ARG A 51 -8.94 1.59 -8.24
N ASP A 52 -7.70 2.05 -8.40
CA ASP A 52 -6.65 1.76 -7.44
C ASP A 52 -6.88 2.51 -6.12
N LYS A 53 -7.31 3.77 -6.17
CA LYS A 53 -7.79 4.50 -4.98
C LYS A 53 -8.96 3.80 -4.31
N ALA A 54 -9.93 3.29 -5.08
CA ALA A 54 -11.07 2.55 -4.53
C ALA A 54 -10.60 1.30 -3.78
N SER A 55 -9.71 0.49 -4.37
CA SER A 55 -9.19 -0.70 -3.68
C SER A 55 -8.35 -0.39 -2.44
N LEU A 56 -7.62 0.73 -2.42
CA LEU A 56 -6.95 1.17 -1.19
C LEU A 56 -7.97 1.57 -0.11
N ARG A 57 -9.08 2.23 -0.48
CA ARG A 57 -10.16 2.55 0.46
C ARG A 57 -10.88 1.31 0.99
N ASP A 58 -11.06 0.29 0.15
CA ASP A 58 -11.69 -0.97 0.55
C ASP A 58 -10.91 -1.69 1.67
N ILE A 59 -9.59 -1.51 1.72
CA ILE A 59 -8.72 -2.06 2.79
C ILE A 59 -8.49 -1.06 3.94
N GLY A 60 -9.23 0.05 3.98
CA GLY A 60 -9.20 1.02 5.08
C GLY A 60 -8.14 2.11 4.97
N VAL A 61 -7.46 2.27 3.82
CA VAL A 61 -6.49 3.36 3.63
C VAL A 61 -7.21 4.71 3.46
N PRO A 62 -6.98 5.69 4.34
CA PRO A 62 -7.66 6.98 4.28
C PRO A 62 -7.00 7.91 3.26
N ILE A 63 -7.45 7.83 2.00
CA ILE A 63 -7.02 8.76 0.95
C ILE A 63 -7.88 10.03 0.99
N GLU A 64 -7.27 11.10 1.50
CA GLU A 64 -7.83 12.44 1.53
C GLU A 64 -7.74 13.10 0.14
N THR A 65 -8.63 14.04 -0.12
CA THR A 65 -8.70 14.77 -1.39
C THR A 65 -8.89 16.24 -1.08
N GLU A 66 -8.00 17.08 -1.62
CA GLU A 66 -8.06 18.52 -1.45
C GLU A 66 -8.06 19.24 -2.81
N ILE A 67 -8.69 20.41 -2.87
CA ILE A 67 -8.59 21.31 -4.01
C ILE A 67 -7.52 22.33 -3.69
N LEU A 68 -6.46 22.34 -4.49
CA LEU A 68 -5.32 23.24 -4.31
C LEU A 68 -5.72 24.69 -4.64
N GLY A 69 -5.05 25.63 -3.98
CA GLY A 69 -5.12 27.07 -4.24
C GLY A 69 -3.83 27.61 -4.88
N GLY A 70 -3.71 28.94 -4.96
CA GLY A 70 -2.49 29.61 -5.45
C GLY A 70 -2.18 29.31 -6.93
N SER A 71 -0.93 28.97 -7.23
CA SER A 71 -0.48 28.62 -8.59
C SER A 71 -1.12 27.36 -9.16
N ASP A 72 -1.64 26.48 -8.28
CA ASP A 72 -2.28 25.22 -8.65
C ASP A 72 -3.80 25.26 -8.43
N ALA A 73 -4.39 26.47 -8.39
CA ALA A 73 -5.80 26.69 -8.12
C ALA A 73 -6.73 25.78 -8.96
N GLY A 74 -7.62 25.07 -8.27
CA GLY A 74 -8.63 24.20 -8.90
C GLY A 74 -8.13 22.79 -9.26
N ARG A 75 -6.86 22.47 -9.03
CA ARG A 75 -6.36 21.11 -9.19
C ARG A 75 -6.70 20.25 -7.96
N THR A 76 -7.13 19.02 -8.21
CA THR A 76 -7.33 18.02 -7.15
C THR A 76 -6.01 17.36 -6.78
N ALA A 77 -5.71 17.32 -5.49
CA ALA A 77 -4.58 16.62 -4.91
C ALA A 77 -5.01 15.55 -3.90
N TYR A 78 -4.15 14.56 -3.69
CA TYR A 78 -4.38 13.37 -2.91
C TYR A 78 -3.26 13.17 -1.89
N ARG A 79 -3.62 12.79 -0.66
CA ARG A 79 -2.67 12.52 0.43
C ARG A 79 -3.21 11.40 1.30
N ILE A 80 -2.32 10.62 1.90
CA ILE A 80 -2.66 9.76 3.04
C ILE A 80 -2.14 10.47 4.28
N ASP A 81 -3.02 10.71 5.25
CA ASP A 81 -2.59 11.23 6.53
C ASP A 81 -1.92 10.13 7.34
N ARG A 82 -0.58 10.16 7.41
CA ARG A 82 0.22 9.11 8.03
C ARG A 82 -0.18 8.89 9.49
N ASP A 83 -0.48 9.96 10.22
CA ASP A 83 -0.89 9.89 11.64
C ASP A 83 -2.28 9.27 11.84
N ARG A 84 -3.10 9.20 10.77
CA ARG A 84 -4.37 8.47 10.74
C ARG A 84 -4.23 7.06 10.19
N TYR A 85 -3.22 6.81 9.37
CA TYR A 85 -2.91 5.50 8.81
C TYR A 85 -2.12 4.63 9.80
N GLU A 86 -1.22 5.23 10.57
CA GLU A 86 -0.48 4.53 11.62
C GLU A 86 -1.42 4.24 12.80
N LEU A 87 -1.28 3.03 13.34
CA LEU A 87 -1.93 2.65 14.59
C LEU A 87 -1.45 3.64 15.67
N ARG A 88 -2.36 4.48 16.15
CA ARG A 88 -2.16 5.21 17.42
C ARG A 88 -1.84 4.19 18.52
N ASP A 89 -1.12 4.62 19.54
CA ASP A 89 -0.78 3.79 20.71
C ASP A 89 -1.99 2.95 21.12
N LEU A 90 -1.93 1.66 20.78
CA LEU A 90 -2.98 0.72 21.14
C LEU A 90 -2.77 0.44 22.63
N GLU A 91 -3.73 0.85 23.45
CA GLU A 91 -3.80 0.39 24.84
C GLU A 91 -4.24 -1.07 24.87
N LEU A 92 -3.37 -1.97 24.41
CA LEU A 92 -3.62 -3.41 24.44
C LEU A 92 -3.51 -3.90 25.88
N SER A 93 -4.47 -4.73 26.28
CA SER A 93 -4.32 -5.55 27.47
C SER A 93 -3.13 -6.51 27.31
N ALA A 94 -2.68 -7.08 28.43
CA ALA A 94 -1.62 -8.09 28.41
C ALA A 94 -1.99 -9.34 27.58
N GLU A 95 -3.28 -9.67 27.50
CA GLU A 95 -3.77 -10.81 26.72
C GLU A 95 -3.77 -10.51 25.22
N GLU A 96 -4.28 -9.35 24.81
CA GLU A 96 -4.26 -8.92 23.40
C GLU A 96 -2.83 -8.75 22.88
N THR A 97 -1.92 -8.26 23.72
CA THR A 97 -0.49 -8.16 23.38
C THR A 97 0.10 -9.55 23.09
N ARG A 98 -0.21 -10.56 23.90
CA ARG A 98 0.25 -11.94 23.69
C ARG A 98 -0.35 -12.55 22.42
N ALA A 99 -1.63 -12.33 22.17
CA ALA A 99 -2.30 -12.81 20.96
C ALA A 99 -1.68 -12.19 19.69
N LEU A 100 -1.42 -10.87 19.71
CA LEU A 100 -0.79 -10.17 18.61
C LEU A 100 0.66 -10.62 18.39
N GLN A 101 1.43 -10.80 19.47
CA GLN A 101 2.80 -11.34 19.39
C GLN A 101 2.83 -12.74 18.76
N ALA A 102 1.90 -13.62 19.15
CA ALA A 102 1.77 -14.95 18.57
C ALA A 102 1.41 -14.90 17.07
N ALA A 103 0.49 -14.03 16.67
CA ALA A 103 0.12 -13.82 15.27
C ALA A 103 1.31 -13.32 14.42
N VAL A 104 2.06 -12.35 14.92
CA VAL A 104 3.27 -11.83 14.26
C VAL A 104 4.33 -12.93 14.12
N ALA A 105 4.56 -13.73 15.16
CA ALA A 105 5.51 -14.84 15.13
C ALA A 105 5.11 -15.91 14.09
N ALA A 106 3.81 -16.22 13.98
CA ALA A 106 3.30 -17.15 12.98
C ALA A 106 3.54 -16.65 11.54
N ILE A 107 3.26 -15.37 11.26
CA ILE A 107 3.49 -14.76 9.94
C ILE A 107 4.97 -14.80 9.57
N ARG A 108 5.87 -14.46 10.52
CA ARG A 108 7.32 -14.46 10.28
C ARG A 108 7.87 -15.86 10.03
N SER A 109 7.31 -16.86 10.72
CA SER A 109 7.66 -18.28 10.57
C SER A 109 7.14 -18.89 9.28
N GLY A 110 6.08 -18.30 8.68
CA GLY A 110 5.53 -18.68 7.38
C GLY A 110 6.32 -18.20 6.16
N THR A 111 7.52 -17.62 6.35
CA THR A 111 8.44 -17.35 5.22
C THR A 111 8.89 -18.69 4.60
N PRO A 112 9.04 -18.82 3.27
CA PRO A 112 9.17 -20.12 2.57
C PRO A 112 10.41 -20.94 2.93
N ILE A 113 11.32 -20.37 3.73
CA ILE A 113 12.55 -21.01 4.19
C ILE A 113 12.28 -21.88 5.43
N GLY A 114 11.23 -21.59 6.21
CA GLY A 114 10.92 -22.33 7.45
C GLY A 114 10.19 -23.66 7.21
N THR A 115 9.28 -23.70 6.23
CA THR A 115 8.46 -24.89 5.94
C THR A 115 9.27 -26.03 5.30
N ASP A 116 10.26 -25.73 4.46
CA ASP A 116 11.13 -26.76 3.86
C ASP A 116 12.12 -27.34 4.89
N ALA A 117 12.57 -26.53 5.86
CA ALA A 117 13.44 -26.99 6.94
C ALA A 117 12.71 -27.93 7.92
N LEU A 118 11.45 -27.65 8.24
CA LEU A 118 10.62 -28.52 9.09
C LEU A 118 10.27 -29.84 8.40
N LEU A 119 10.02 -29.84 7.08
CA LEU A 119 9.78 -31.06 6.30
C LEU A 119 11.05 -31.91 6.15
N LYS A 120 12.23 -31.29 6.09
CA LYS A 120 13.53 -32.00 6.08
C LYS A 120 13.92 -32.59 7.44
N LEU A 121 13.45 -32.00 8.54
CA LEU A 121 13.63 -32.56 9.90
C LEU A 121 12.70 -33.74 10.20
N GLY A 122 11.59 -33.88 9.47
CA GLY A 122 10.67 -35.02 9.58
C GLY A 122 10.98 -36.20 8.64
N ALA A 123 11.86 -36.02 7.66
CA ALA A 123 12.19 -37.03 6.64
C ALA A 123 13.54 -37.72 6.86
N GLY A 124 14.14 -37.61 8.05
CA GLY A 124 15.46 -38.19 8.35
C GLY A 124 15.49 -39.04 9.61
N ALA A 125 15.04 -40.30 9.49
CA ALA A 125 15.64 -41.54 10.04
C ALA A 125 14.56 -42.61 10.31
N PRO A 126 14.91 -43.92 10.26
CA PRO A 126 16.22 -44.51 9.92
C PRO A 126 16.40 -44.91 8.46
#